data_AF-A0A1G2DCK8-F1
#
_entry.id   AF-A0A1G2DCK8-F1
#
_cell.length_a   1.000
_cell.length_b   1.000
_cell.length_c   1.000
_cell.angle_alpha   90.00
_cell.angle_beta   90.00
_cell.angle_gamma   90.00
#
_symmetry.space_group_name_H-M   'P 1'
#
loop_
_entity.id
_entity.type
_entity.pdbx_description
1 polymer ?
#
loop_
_entity_poly.entity_id
_entity_poly.type
_entity_poly.pdbx_seq_one_letter_code
_entity_poly.pdbx_strand_id
1 'polypeptide(L)'
;MKNSSAGAMPIYIVKASGERELWDAQKLERSLRAAKASNDVVQEIVRHIEKDLRDGLRTNEIYAHAFSFLKRYDRPSAAQYSLRRAIAQLGPSGFPFERFVAKILNARGYHTKVGQIVRGFCIAHEVDVTAEKNDERILVEAKFHNSPEIRSDVKVALYVSARFADIEKRLAEEEPGERFTHAWLITNTHFTSQAIQYGSCSGLSLTGWNYPKGNTLQDIVQETQTHPITCLTTLTPAHKSQLLNEGVVLCQDILKDPAPLARIGINKTRIASVLKEGEQVCPVTL
;
A
#
# COMPACT_ATOMS: atom_id res chain seq x y z
N MET A 1 -15.15 -55.00 5.65
CA MET A 1 -14.25 -54.36 6.63
C MET A 1 -14.14 -52.89 6.25
N LYS A 2 -14.52 -51.98 7.17
CA LYS A 2 -14.49 -50.54 6.96
C LYS A 2 -13.03 -50.07 6.97
N ASN A 3 -12.53 -49.58 5.83
CA ASN A 3 -11.30 -48.80 5.79
C ASN A 3 -11.59 -47.45 6.45
N SER A 4 -11.22 -47.34 7.73
CA SER A 4 -11.20 -46.09 8.47
C SER A 4 -10.02 -45.28 7.95
N SER A 5 -10.25 -44.39 6.98
CA SER A 5 -9.32 -43.30 6.74
C SER A 5 -9.27 -42.46 8.02
N ALA A 6 -8.12 -42.45 8.69
CA ALA A 6 -7.86 -41.50 9.75
C ALA A 6 -7.93 -40.10 9.12
N GLY A 7 -9.08 -39.44 9.23
CA GLY A 7 -9.26 -38.08 8.73
C GLY A 7 -8.25 -37.20 9.45
N ALA A 8 -7.34 -36.57 8.70
CA ALA A 8 -6.44 -35.58 9.25
C ALA A 8 -7.26 -34.56 10.04
N MET A 9 -6.94 -34.37 11.32
CA MET A 9 -7.65 -33.40 12.14
C MET A 9 -7.58 -32.01 11.48
N PRO A 10 -8.67 -31.23 11.53
CA PRO A 10 -8.65 -29.87 10.99
C PRO A 10 -7.55 -29.06 11.69
N ILE A 11 -6.65 -28.48 10.90
CA ILE A 11 -5.56 -27.64 11.41
C ILE A 11 -6.01 -26.19 11.46
N TYR A 12 -5.88 -25.56 12.63
CA TYR A 12 -6.16 -24.14 12.78
C TYR A 12 -4.87 -23.34 12.84
N ILE A 13 -4.87 -22.19 12.17
CA ILE A 13 -3.80 -21.19 12.22
C ILE A 13 -4.25 -19.99 13.07
N VAL A 14 -3.29 -19.23 13.59
CA VAL A 14 -3.53 -18.06 14.45
C VAL A 14 -3.19 -16.78 13.71
N LYS A 15 -4.18 -15.90 13.52
CA LYS A 15 -3.99 -14.58 12.91
C LYS A 15 -3.19 -13.64 13.82
N ALA A 16 -2.75 -12.51 13.28
CA ALA A 16 -2.12 -11.44 14.07
C ALA A 16 -3.03 -10.92 15.20
N SER A 17 -4.35 -10.96 15.01
CA SER A 17 -5.36 -10.62 16.02
C SER A 17 -5.51 -11.64 17.15
N GLY A 18 -4.88 -12.82 17.04
CA GLY A 18 -5.10 -13.96 17.94
C GLY A 18 -6.31 -14.84 17.56
N GLU A 19 -7.13 -14.43 16.59
CA GLU A 19 -8.23 -15.24 16.07
C GLU A 19 -7.70 -16.54 15.44
N ARG A 20 -8.37 -17.66 15.74
CA ARG A 20 -8.10 -18.95 15.10
C ARG A 20 -8.98 -19.12 13.87
N GLU A 21 -8.39 -19.54 12.76
CA GLU A 21 -9.12 -19.91 11.56
C GLU A 21 -8.61 -21.24 10.98
N LEU A 22 -9.46 -21.94 10.23
CA LEU A 22 -9.06 -23.14 9.52
C LEU A 22 -8.03 -22.81 8.43
N TRP A 23 -6.99 -23.63 8.31
CA TRP A 23 -6.05 -23.53 7.19
C TRP A 23 -6.78 -23.63 5.84
N ASP A 24 -6.49 -22.70 4.94
CA ASP A 24 -6.97 -22.68 3.56
C ASP A 24 -5.80 -22.30 2.64
N ALA A 25 -5.23 -23.31 1.98
CA ALA A 25 -4.12 -23.13 1.05
C ALA A 25 -4.46 -22.12 -0.07
N GLN A 26 -5.73 -22.00 -0.47
CA GLN A 26 -6.12 -21.06 -1.52
C GLN A 26 -5.92 -19.60 -1.09
N LYS A 27 -5.97 -19.29 0.21
CA LYS A 27 -5.64 -17.93 0.70
C LYS A 27 -4.17 -17.61 0.43
N LEU A 28 -3.28 -18.55 0.71
CA LEU A 28 -1.85 -18.40 0.43
C LEU A 28 -1.61 -18.29 -1.08
N GLU A 29 -2.18 -19.19 -1.89
CA GLU A 29 -2.05 -19.13 -3.35
C GLU A 29 -2.49 -17.77 -3.92
N ARG A 30 -3.67 -17.27 -3.50
CA ARG A 30 -4.17 -15.97 -3.93
C ARG A 30 -3.21 -14.85 -3.56
N SER A 31 -2.63 -14.89 -2.35
CA SER A 31 -1.67 -13.87 -1.91
C SER A 31 -0.37 -13.88 -2.71
N LEU A 32 0.13 -15.07 -3.08
CA LEU A 32 1.35 -15.22 -3.89
C LEU A 32 1.11 -14.82 -5.35
N ARG A 33 -0.03 -15.20 -5.93
CA ARG A 33 -0.42 -14.78 -7.29
C ARG A 33 -0.68 -13.29 -7.39
N ALA A 34 -1.24 -12.65 -6.36
CA ALA A 34 -1.36 -11.20 -6.29
C ALA A 34 0.02 -10.51 -6.27
N ALA A 35 1.05 -11.18 -5.74
CA ALA A 35 2.44 -10.75 -5.85
C ALA A 35 3.12 -11.17 -7.18
N LYS A 36 2.33 -11.63 -8.16
CA LYS A 36 2.75 -12.05 -9.51
C LYS A 36 3.72 -13.25 -9.54
N ALA A 37 3.76 -14.05 -8.48
CA ALA A 37 4.56 -15.28 -8.48
C ALA A 37 4.01 -16.29 -9.51
N SER A 38 4.90 -16.99 -10.21
CA SER A 38 4.51 -18.01 -11.19
C SER A 38 3.80 -19.19 -10.52
N ASN A 39 2.97 -19.92 -11.28
CA ASN A 39 2.23 -21.07 -10.73
C ASN A 39 3.15 -22.13 -10.12
N ASP A 40 4.31 -22.38 -10.72
CA ASP A 40 5.28 -23.36 -10.21
C ASP A 40 5.84 -22.94 -8.85
N VAL A 41 6.24 -21.66 -8.72
CA VAL A 41 6.72 -21.08 -7.45
C VAL A 41 5.63 -21.11 -6.39
N VAL A 42 4.38 -20.77 -6.76
CA VAL A 42 3.22 -20.82 -5.85
C VAL A 42 3.04 -22.24 -5.30
N GLN A 43 3.00 -23.25 -6.18
CA GLN A 43 2.79 -24.63 -5.77
C GLN A 43 3.96 -25.20 -4.95
N GLU A 44 5.19 -24.76 -5.21
CA GLU A 44 6.35 -25.14 -4.41
C GLU A 44 6.28 -24.55 -2.99
N ILE A 45 5.95 -23.26 -2.87
CA ILE A 45 5.79 -22.58 -1.57
C ILE A 45 4.67 -23.21 -0.74
N VAL A 46 3.51 -23.48 -1.35
CA VAL A 46 2.38 -24.12 -0.66
C VAL A 46 2.79 -25.49 -0.13
N ARG A 47 3.38 -26.34 -0.98
CA ARG A 47 3.86 -27.66 -0.56
C ARG A 47 4.91 -27.59 0.55
N HIS A 48 5.77 -26.58 0.52
CA HIS A 48 6.77 -26.38 1.57
C HIS A 48 6.11 -26.02 2.91
N ILE A 49 5.16 -25.09 2.91
CA ILE A 49 4.43 -24.66 4.12
C ILE A 49 3.56 -25.78 4.68
N GLU A 50 2.92 -26.58 3.82
CA GLU A 50 2.09 -27.71 4.26
C GLU A 50 2.89 -28.81 4.97
N LYS A 51 4.20 -28.95 4.68
CA LYS A 51 5.08 -29.88 5.41
C LYS A 51 5.35 -29.43 6.86
N ASP A 52 5.37 -28.12 7.09
CA ASP A 52 5.63 -27.52 8.41
C ASP A 52 4.33 -27.16 9.16
N LEU A 53 3.17 -27.42 8.54
CA LEU A 53 1.86 -27.04 9.03
C LEU A 53 1.51 -27.81 10.31
N ARG A 54 1.16 -27.06 11.35
CA ARG A 54 0.79 -27.57 12.68
C ARG A 54 -0.31 -26.70 13.29
N ASP A 55 -1.12 -27.29 14.16
CA ASP A 55 -2.14 -26.53 14.88
C ASP A 55 -1.50 -25.41 15.70
N GLY A 56 -2.08 -24.22 15.60
CA GLY A 56 -1.57 -23.01 16.25
C GLY A 56 -0.48 -22.26 15.48
N LEU A 57 -0.06 -22.71 14.28
CA LEU A 57 0.91 -21.99 13.45
C LEU A 57 0.42 -20.56 13.16
N ARG A 58 1.27 -19.56 13.36
CA ARG A 58 0.85 -18.16 13.18
C ARG A 58 0.89 -17.75 11.70
N THR A 59 -0.05 -16.92 11.27
CA THR A 59 -0.06 -16.36 9.90
C THR A 59 1.21 -15.55 9.60
N ASN A 60 1.83 -14.95 10.62
CA ASN A 60 3.11 -14.27 10.49
C ASN A 60 4.28 -15.22 10.19
N GLU A 61 4.26 -16.44 10.73
CA GLU A 61 5.26 -17.46 10.43
C GLU A 61 5.09 -17.97 8.99
N ILE A 62 3.84 -18.26 8.58
CA ILE A 62 3.50 -18.63 7.21
C ILE A 62 4.00 -17.56 6.22
N TYR A 63 3.71 -16.29 6.51
CA TYR A 63 4.19 -15.18 5.69
C TYR A 63 5.73 -15.13 5.63
N ALA A 64 6.42 -15.29 6.75
CA ALA A 64 7.88 -15.22 6.81
C ALA A 64 8.53 -16.34 5.98
N HIS A 65 7.96 -17.54 6.03
CA HIS A 65 8.41 -18.69 5.23
C HIS A 65 8.16 -18.46 3.73
N ALA A 66 6.95 -18.02 3.35
CA ALA A 66 6.63 -17.70 1.96
C ALA A 66 7.56 -16.59 1.40
N PHE A 67 7.77 -15.53 2.19
CA PHE A 67 8.62 -14.41 1.79
C PHE A 67 10.09 -14.82 1.67
N SER A 68 10.62 -15.65 2.57
CA SER A 68 12.01 -16.14 2.47
C SER A 68 12.23 -16.99 1.22
N PHE A 69 11.23 -17.80 0.87
CA PHE A 69 11.24 -18.59 -0.36
C PHE A 69 11.23 -17.69 -1.60
N LEU A 70 10.30 -16.74 -1.68
CA LEU A 70 10.27 -15.75 -2.77
C LEU A 70 11.59 -14.99 -2.87
N LYS A 71 12.15 -14.51 -1.76
CA LYS A 71 13.42 -13.76 -1.77
C LYS A 71 14.58 -14.56 -2.38
N ARG A 72 14.52 -15.90 -2.27
CA ARG A 72 15.54 -16.81 -2.79
C ARG A 72 15.36 -17.13 -4.27
N TYR A 73 14.11 -17.36 -4.71
CA TYR A 73 13.82 -17.92 -6.04
C TYR A 73 13.11 -16.95 -6.99
N ASP A 74 12.41 -15.93 -6.47
CA ASP A 74 11.63 -14.95 -7.24
C ASP A 74 11.62 -13.58 -6.52
N ARG A 75 12.74 -12.85 -6.63
CA ARG A 75 12.93 -11.56 -5.97
C ARG A 75 11.89 -10.49 -6.36
N PRO A 76 11.52 -10.35 -7.65
CA PRO A 76 10.44 -9.43 -8.03
C PRO A 76 9.14 -9.73 -7.29
N SER A 77 8.72 -10.99 -7.20
CA SER A 77 7.53 -11.34 -6.43
C SER A 77 7.71 -11.18 -4.93
N ALA A 78 8.91 -11.38 -4.38
CA ALA A 78 9.19 -11.08 -2.98
C ALA A 78 8.93 -9.60 -2.65
N ALA A 79 9.42 -8.69 -3.50
CA ALA A 79 9.19 -7.25 -3.33
C ALA A 79 7.68 -6.94 -3.32
N GLN A 80 6.93 -7.49 -4.26
CA GLN A 80 5.48 -7.32 -4.34
C GLN A 80 4.74 -7.91 -3.13
N TYR A 81 5.15 -9.10 -2.69
CA TYR A 81 4.56 -9.78 -1.54
C TYR A 81 4.81 -9.01 -0.23
N SER A 82 5.91 -8.27 -0.14
CA SER A 82 6.23 -7.42 1.02
C SER A 82 5.55 -6.06 1.02
N LEU A 83 5.03 -5.61 -0.12
CA LEU A 83 4.57 -4.24 -0.30
C LEU A 83 3.46 -3.86 0.69
N ARG A 84 2.51 -4.75 0.97
CA ARG A 84 1.42 -4.47 1.94
C ARG A 84 1.97 -4.09 3.31
N ARG A 85 2.97 -4.85 3.78
CA ARG A 85 3.60 -4.61 5.08
C ARG A 85 4.45 -3.35 5.05
N ALA A 86 5.12 -3.08 3.94
CA ALA A 86 5.90 -1.87 3.77
C ALA A 86 5.02 -0.60 3.82
N ILE A 87 3.89 -0.58 3.10
CA ILE A 87 2.96 0.55 3.15
C ILE A 87 2.37 0.71 4.56
N ALA A 88 2.03 -0.39 5.26
CA ALA A 88 1.57 -0.31 6.65
C ALA A 88 2.64 0.26 7.62
N GLN A 89 3.93 0.21 7.25
CA GLN A 89 5.03 0.79 8.03
C GLN A 89 5.27 2.28 7.72
N LEU A 90 4.46 2.93 6.88
CA LEU A 90 4.52 4.37 6.68
C LEU A 90 3.98 5.15 7.90
N GLY A 91 3.27 4.48 8.81
CA GLY A 91 2.73 5.06 10.04
C GLY A 91 3.75 5.22 11.19
N PRO A 92 3.29 5.67 12.38
CA PRO A 92 1.89 5.63 12.82
C PRO A 92 1.02 6.83 12.43
N SER A 93 1.62 7.93 11.94
CA SER A 93 0.91 9.11 11.45
C SER A 93 0.45 8.95 10.00
N GLY A 94 -0.52 9.77 9.56
CA GLY A 94 -0.98 9.81 8.17
C GLY A 94 -0.03 10.54 7.21
N PHE A 95 0.74 11.52 7.71
CA PHE A 95 1.57 12.40 6.87
C PHE A 95 2.54 11.69 5.91
N PRO A 96 3.25 10.60 6.30
CA PRO A 96 4.11 9.91 5.35
C PRO A 96 3.31 9.19 4.25
N PHE A 97 2.10 8.75 4.55
CA PHE A 97 1.20 8.16 3.56
C PHE A 97 0.67 9.21 2.57
N GLU A 98 0.34 10.41 3.02
CA GLU A 98 -0.04 11.53 2.14
C GLU A 98 1.09 11.88 1.16
N ARG A 99 2.32 12.01 1.67
CA ARG A 99 3.52 12.24 0.84
C ARG A 99 3.77 11.11 -0.14
N PHE A 100 3.56 9.87 0.30
CA PHE A 100 3.68 8.69 -0.56
C PHE A 100 2.67 8.73 -1.71
N VAL A 101 1.40 9.05 -1.43
CA VAL A 101 0.35 9.24 -2.44
C VAL A 101 0.70 10.36 -3.41
N ALA A 102 1.20 11.50 -2.92
CA ALA A 102 1.66 12.59 -3.77
C ALA A 102 2.79 12.15 -4.71
N LYS A 103 3.77 11.39 -4.20
CA LYS A 103 4.88 10.85 -5.01
C LYS A 103 4.42 9.84 -6.07
N ILE A 104 3.42 9.01 -5.75
CA ILE A 104 2.77 8.12 -6.72
C ILE A 104 2.15 8.92 -7.86
N LEU A 105 1.38 9.97 -7.54
CA LEU A 105 0.73 10.81 -8.54
C LEU A 105 1.76 11.61 -9.37
N ASN A 106 2.84 12.08 -8.75
CA ASN A 106 3.96 12.67 -9.47
C ASN A 106 4.57 11.72 -10.51
N ALA A 107 4.73 10.44 -10.16
CA ALA A 107 5.22 9.43 -11.09
C ALA A 107 4.24 9.15 -12.26
N ARG A 108 2.95 9.47 -12.08
CA ARG A 108 1.93 9.48 -13.16
C ARG A 108 1.87 10.82 -13.93
N GLY A 109 2.78 11.74 -13.64
CA GLY A 109 2.90 13.03 -14.32
C GLY A 109 1.99 14.13 -13.80
N TYR A 110 1.42 13.99 -12.61
CA TYR A 110 0.72 15.09 -11.94
C TYR A 110 1.71 16.02 -11.22
N HIS A 111 1.34 17.28 -11.09
CA HIS A 111 1.98 18.20 -10.16
C HIS A 111 1.19 18.17 -8.85
N THR A 112 1.84 17.79 -7.76
CA THR A 112 1.15 17.63 -6.46
C THR A 112 1.60 18.62 -5.39
N LYS A 113 0.67 18.92 -4.48
CA LYS A 113 0.93 19.62 -3.21
C LYS A 113 0.26 18.83 -2.08
N VAL A 114 0.88 18.80 -0.90
CA VAL A 114 0.41 18.05 0.27
C VAL A 114 -0.10 19.01 1.34
N GLY A 115 -1.15 18.63 2.08
CA GLY A 115 -1.68 19.37 3.23
C GLY A 115 -2.15 20.78 2.88
N GLN A 116 -2.96 20.90 1.82
CA GLN A 116 -3.39 22.20 1.32
C GLN A 116 -4.70 22.64 1.99
N ILE A 117 -4.75 23.87 2.51
CA ILE A 117 -6.01 24.47 2.92
C ILE A 117 -6.69 25.04 1.68
N VAL A 118 -7.79 24.39 1.27
CA VAL A 118 -8.62 24.80 0.14
C VAL A 118 -9.90 25.43 0.69
N ARG A 119 -10.20 26.65 0.26
CA ARG A 119 -11.45 27.30 0.63
C ARG A 119 -12.58 26.69 -0.21
N GLY A 120 -13.59 26.14 0.45
CA GLY A 120 -14.86 25.77 -0.16
C GLY A 120 -15.87 26.91 -0.09
N PHE A 121 -17.09 26.64 -0.55
CA PHE A 121 -18.19 27.61 -0.54
C PHE A 121 -18.55 28.00 0.90
N CYS A 122 -18.66 27.01 1.79
CA CYS A 122 -19.07 27.22 3.18
C CYS A 122 -17.87 27.43 4.11
N ILE A 123 -16.88 26.53 4.08
CA ILE A 123 -15.74 26.53 5.02
C ILE A 123 -14.41 26.26 4.32
N ALA A 124 -13.30 26.38 5.06
CA ALA A 124 -12.00 25.92 4.60
C ALA A 124 -11.83 24.42 4.91
N HIS A 125 -11.20 23.69 3.99
CA HIS A 125 -10.96 22.26 4.05
C HIS A 125 -9.47 21.97 3.90
N GLU A 126 -8.90 21.15 4.77
CA GLU A 126 -7.56 20.58 4.57
C GLU A 126 -7.59 19.39 3.61
N VAL A 127 -7.12 19.58 2.38
CA VAL A 127 -7.01 18.52 1.37
C VAL A 127 -5.63 17.89 1.47
N ASP A 128 -5.60 16.58 1.73
CA ASP A 128 -4.35 15.84 1.97
C ASP A 128 -3.39 15.94 0.79
N VAL A 129 -3.88 15.73 -0.44
CA VAL A 129 -3.10 15.95 -1.67
C VAL A 129 -3.97 16.63 -2.72
N THR A 130 -3.48 17.74 -3.29
CA THR A 130 -4.00 18.28 -4.55
C THR A 130 -3.09 17.83 -5.68
N ALA A 131 -3.65 17.42 -6.81
CA ALA A 131 -2.90 16.97 -7.97
C ALA A 131 -3.45 17.59 -9.26
N GLU A 132 -2.59 18.12 -10.11
CA GLU A 132 -2.99 18.79 -11.35
C GLU A 132 -2.19 18.28 -12.54
N LYS A 133 -2.89 17.99 -13.65
CA LYS A 133 -2.29 17.54 -14.90
C LYS A 133 -3.20 17.94 -16.07
N ASN A 134 -2.68 18.75 -16.99
CA ASN A 134 -3.49 19.35 -18.07
C ASN A 134 -4.72 20.05 -17.47
N ASP A 135 -5.92 19.75 -17.99
CA ASP A 135 -7.19 20.32 -17.52
C ASP A 135 -7.81 19.51 -16.37
N GLU A 136 -7.08 18.57 -15.76
CA GLU A 136 -7.56 17.75 -14.65
C GLU A 136 -7.01 18.26 -13.30
N ARG A 137 -7.92 18.40 -12.33
CA ARG A 137 -7.61 18.70 -10.92
C ARG A 137 -8.21 17.60 -10.03
N ILE A 138 -7.39 17.00 -9.19
CA ILE A 138 -7.80 15.95 -8.27
C ILE A 138 -7.62 16.43 -6.84
N LEU A 139 -8.67 16.30 -6.04
CA LEU A 139 -8.64 16.50 -4.60
C LEU A 139 -8.63 15.13 -3.91
N VAL A 140 -7.51 14.80 -3.29
CA VAL A 140 -7.29 13.48 -2.70
C VAL A 140 -7.45 13.53 -1.19
N GLU A 141 -8.19 12.56 -0.65
CA GLU A 141 -8.15 12.18 0.76
C GLU A 141 -7.34 10.89 0.89
N ALA A 142 -6.23 10.92 1.63
CA ALA A 142 -5.31 9.81 1.86
C ALA A 142 -5.57 9.17 3.23
N LYS A 143 -6.56 8.27 3.29
CA LYS A 143 -6.97 7.61 4.52
C LYS A 143 -6.03 6.47 4.93
N PHE A 144 -5.11 6.75 5.84
CA PHE A 144 -4.22 5.76 6.43
C PHE A 144 -4.83 5.05 7.66
N HIS A 145 -4.63 3.73 7.75
CA HIS A 145 -4.98 2.89 8.90
C HIS A 145 -3.75 2.14 9.43
N ASN A 146 -3.56 2.18 10.75
CA ASN A 146 -2.46 1.50 11.45
C ASN A 146 -2.63 -0.03 11.57
N SER A 147 -3.84 -0.54 11.34
CA SER A 147 -4.14 -1.96 11.40
C SER A 147 -4.73 -2.42 10.06
N PRO A 148 -4.20 -3.51 9.46
CA PRO A 148 -4.66 -4.03 8.17
C PRO A 148 -6.09 -4.60 8.21
N GLU A 149 -6.64 -4.84 9.40
CA GLU A 149 -8.00 -5.30 9.63
C GLU A 149 -9.04 -4.17 9.51
N ILE A 150 -8.63 -2.92 9.77
CA ILE A 150 -9.51 -1.75 9.68
C ILE A 150 -9.83 -1.44 8.22
N ARG A 151 -11.10 -1.15 7.94
CA ARG A 151 -11.60 -0.80 6.61
C ARG A 151 -12.09 0.65 6.59
N SER A 152 -11.88 1.32 5.46
CA SER A 152 -12.54 2.59 5.16
C SER A 152 -14.01 2.33 4.81
N ASP A 153 -14.91 2.81 5.66
CA ASP A 153 -16.34 2.56 5.54
C ASP A 153 -17.07 3.66 4.74
N VAL A 154 -18.40 3.51 4.65
CA VAL A 154 -19.24 4.45 3.89
C VAL A 154 -19.29 5.84 4.54
N LYS A 155 -19.06 5.97 5.86
CA LYS A 155 -19.02 7.28 6.53
C LYS A 155 -17.82 8.09 6.04
N VAL A 156 -16.66 7.45 5.88
CA VAL A 156 -15.48 8.09 5.30
C VAL A 156 -15.77 8.55 3.86
N ALA A 157 -16.37 7.68 3.04
CA ALA A 157 -16.69 8.04 1.65
C ALA A 157 -17.71 9.20 1.57
N LEU A 158 -18.78 9.16 2.37
CA LEU A 158 -19.77 10.25 2.46
C LEU A 158 -19.15 11.56 2.92
N TYR A 159 -18.26 11.50 3.91
CA TYR A 159 -17.52 12.67 4.41
C TYR A 159 -16.69 13.31 3.31
N VAL A 160 -15.89 12.52 2.58
CA VAL A 160 -15.06 13.02 1.47
C VAL A 160 -15.93 13.64 0.37
N SER A 161 -17.04 12.99 -0.01
CA SER A 161 -17.95 13.55 -1.01
C SER A 161 -18.59 14.87 -0.57
N ALA A 162 -18.96 15.01 0.71
CA ALA A 162 -19.52 16.26 1.23
C ALA A 162 -18.49 17.41 1.20
N ARG A 163 -17.23 17.12 1.55
CA ARG A 163 -16.13 18.11 1.43
C ARG A 163 -15.90 18.51 -0.01
N PHE A 164 -15.86 17.52 -0.90
CA PHE A 164 -15.68 17.74 -2.32
C PHE A 164 -16.79 18.63 -2.88
N ALA A 165 -18.06 18.34 -2.58
CA ALA A 165 -19.19 19.14 -3.04
C ALA A 165 -19.11 20.61 -2.58
N ASP A 166 -18.64 20.87 -1.36
CA ASP A 166 -18.46 22.25 -0.88
C ASP A 166 -17.35 23.00 -1.65
N ILE A 167 -16.25 22.31 -2.00
CA ILE A 167 -15.16 22.89 -2.80
C ILE A 167 -15.59 23.07 -4.25
N GLU A 168 -16.17 22.04 -4.86
CA GLU A 168 -16.65 22.03 -6.24
C GLU A 168 -17.65 23.16 -6.49
N LYS A 169 -18.59 23.38 -5.57
CA LYS A 169 -19.55 24.48 -5.67
C LYS A 169 -18.86 25.85 -5.79
N ARG A 170 -17.80 26.09 -5.02
CA ARG A 170 -17.03 27.34 -5.12
C ARG A 170 -16.24 27.41 -6.42
N LEU A 171 -15.57 26.34 -6.82
CA LEU A 171 -14.81 26.30 -8.07
C LEU A 171 -15.71 26.53 -9.29
N ALA A 172 -16.95 26.06 -9.27
CA ALA A 172 -17.92 26.32 -10.32
C ALA A 172 -18.30 27.81 -10.45
N GLU A 173 -18.20 28.61 -9.38
CA GLU A 173 -18.44 30.06 -9.40
C GLU A 173 -17.18 30.84 -9.82
N GLU A 174 -15.99 30.39 -9.41
CA GLU A 174 -14.72 31.10 -9.62
C GLU A 174 -14.04 30.76 -10.97
N GLU A 175 -14.13 29.49 -11.42
CA GLU A 175 -13.42 28.94 -12.59
C GLU A 175 -14.35 28.07 -13.46
N PRO A 176 -15.50 28.59 -13.94
CA PRO A 176 -16.52 27.78 -14.61
C PRO A 176 -16.01 27.14 -15.91
N GLY A 177 -15.92 25.80 -15.92
CA GLY A 177 -15.55 25.01 -17.10
C GLY A 177 -14.05 25.01 -17.43
N GLU A 178 -13.20 25.58 -16.58
CA GLU A 178 -11.75 25.62 -16.84
C GLU A 178 -11.08 24.26 -16.63
N ARG A 179 -11.55 23.46 -15.67
CA ARG A 179 -10.91 22.19 -15.29
C ARG A 179 -11.93 21.12 -14.92
N PHE A 180 -11.65 19.90 -15.33
CA PHE A 180 -12.30 18.71 -14.79
C PHE A 180 -11.79 18.46 -13.37
N THR A 181 -12.64 18.71 -12.38
CA THR A 181 -12.29 18.52 -10.96
C THR A 181 -13.02 17.31 -10.40
N HIS A 182 -12.31 16.40 -9.73
CA HIS A 182 -12.95 15.28 -9.04
C HIS A 182 -12.25 14.93 -7.72
N ALA A 183 -12.96 14.21 -6.85
CA ALA A 183 -12.40 13.68 -5.62
C ALA A 183 -11.85 12.26 -5.79
N TRP A 184 -10.84 11.92 -4.98
CA TRP A 184 -10.27 10.58 -4.90
C TRP A 184 -9.97 10.19 -3.46
N LEU A 185 -10.62 9.15 -2.95
CA LEU A 185 -10.31 8.56 -1.65
C LEU A 185 -9.34 7.38 -1.83
N ILE A 186 -8.14 7.52 -1.27
CA ILE A 186 -7.07 6.51 -1.32
C ILE A 186 -6.83 5.96 0.09
N THR A 187 -6.72 4.64 0.24
CA THR A 187 -6.45 4.00 1.53
C THR A 187 -5.42 2.88 1.43
N ASN A 188 -4.63 2.67 2.48
CA ASN A 188 -3.65 1.58 2.54
C ASN A 188 -4.28 0.20 2.85
N THR A 189 -5.54 0.15 3.25
CA THR A 189 -6.26 -1.09 3.57
C THR A 189 -7.38 -1.37 2.57
N HIS A 190 -8.60 -1.62 3.02
CA HIS A 190 -9.71 -2.06 2.20
C HIS A 190 -10.92 -1.16 2.42
N PHE A 191 -11.79 -1.08 1.42
CA PHE A 191 -13.10 -0.46 1.56
C PHE A 191 -14.16 -1.49 1.98
N THR A 192 -15.22 -1.02 2.64
CA THR A 192 -16.44 -1.83 2.80
C THR A 192 -17.23 -1.89 1.49
N SER A 193 -18.11 -2.88 1.34
CA SER A 193 -18.96 -3.00 0.15
C SER A 193 -19.86 -1.77 -0.04
N GLN A 194 -20.38 -1.19 1.04
CA GLN A 194 -21.18 0.03 1.00
C GLN A 194 -20.35 1.25 0.54
N ALA A 195 -19.10 1.38 0.98
CA ALA A 195 -18.22 2.44 0.51
C ALA A 195 -17.96 2.32 -1.00
N ILE A 196 -17.67 1.10 -1.48
CA ILE A 196 -17.49 0.81 -2.90
C ILE A 196 -18.75 1.15 -3.71
N GLN A 197 -19.91 0.68 -3.25
CA GLN A 197 -21.18 0.94 -3.92
C GLN A 197 -21.48 2.44 -3.99
N TYR A 198 -21.30 3.17 -2.89
CA TYR A 198 -21.51 4.60 -2.85
C TYR A 198 -20.53 5.35 -3.75
N GLY A 199 -19.22 5.03 -3.70
CA GLY A 199 -18.22 5.71 -4.51
C GLY A 199 -18.46 5.53 -6.01
N SER A 200 -18.72 4.28 -6.43
CA SER A 200 -19.07 3.98 -7.82
C SER A 200 -20.36 4.68 -8.29
N CYS A 201 -21.32 4.90 -7.39
CA CYS A 201 -22.60 5.53 -7.72
C CYS A 201 -22.50 7.07 -7.74
N SER A 202 -21.73 7.66 -6.83
CA SER A 202 -21.60 9.12 -6.65
C SER A 202 -20.49 9.75 -7.50
N GLY A 203 -19.64 8.95 -8.15
CA GLY A 203 -18.48 9.45 -8.89
C GLY A 203 -17.23 9.70 -8.03
N LEU A 204 -17.24 9.33 -6.74
CA LEU A 204 -16.05 9.37 -5.90
C LEU A 204 -15.09 8.24 -6.31
N SER A 205 -13.92 8.60 -6.82
CA SER A 205 -12.87 7.63 -7.14
C SER A 205 -12.32 6.99 -5.86
N LEU A 206 -12.13 5.66 -5.86
CA LEU A 206 -11.65 4.91 -4.72
C LEU A 206 -10.43 4.08 -5.10
N THR A 207 -9.36 4.13 -4.31
CA THR A 207 -8.22 3.21 -4.45
C THR A 207 -7.81 2.65 -3.10
N GLY A 208 -7.83 1.33 -2.99
CA GLY A 208 -7.41 0.59 -1.80
C GLY A 208 -6.46 -0.54 -2.17
N TRP A 209 -6.11 -1.38 -1.19
CA TRP A 209 -5.23 -2.53 -1.37
C TRP A 209 -5.77 -3.56 -2.36
N ASN A 210 -7.10 -3.71 -2.47
CA ASN A 210 -7.73 -4.69 -3.37
C ASN A 210 -8.84 -4.12 -4.28
N TYR A 211 -8.96 -2.79 -4.36
CA TYR A 211 -9.96 -2.14 -5.20
C TYR A 211 -9.41 -0.86 -5.86
N PRO A 212 -9.82 -0.53 -7.09
CA PRO A 212 -10.52 -1.40 -8.03
C PRO A 212 -9.56 -2.46 -8.57
N LYS A 213 -10.10 -3.60 -9.02
CA LYS A 213 -9.28 -4.66 -9.61
C LYS A 213 -8.52 -4.11 -10.83
N GLY A 214 -7.19 -4.23 -10.83
CA GLY A 214 -6.33 -3.75 -11.91
C GLY A 214 -5.84 -2.31 -11.77
N ASN A 215 -6.31 -1.58 -10.75
CA ASN A 215 -5.80 -0.24 -10.40
C ASN A 215 -5.83 -0.06 -8.86
N THR A 216 -5.48 -1.14 -8.15
CA THR A 216 -5.30 -1.13 -6.68
C THR A 216 -4.04 -0.35 -6.31
N LEU A 217 -3.89 0.04 -5.04
CA LEU A 217 -2.67 0.71 -4.58
C LEU A 217 -1.41 -0.13 -4.90
N GLN A 218 -1.50 -1.46 -4.83
CA GLN A 218 -0.42 -2.36 -5.24
C GLN A 218 -0.13 -2.24 -6.75
N ASP A 219 -1.16 -2.27 -7.59
CA ASP A 219 -1.01 -2.15 -9.04
C ASP A 219 -0.35 -0.81 -9.42
N ILE A 220 -0.77 0.28 -8.78
CA ILE A 220 -0.23 1.62 -9.02
C ILE A 220 1.25 1.70 -8.64
N VAL A 221 1.63 1.19 -7.45
CA VAL A 221 3.03 1.19 -7.01
C VAL A 221 3.90 0.41 -7.97
N GLN A 222 3.38 -0.70 -8.50
CA GLN A 222 4.09 -1.49 -9.48
C GLN A 222 4.25 -0.76 -10.82
N GLU A 223 3.16 -0.20 -11.36
CA GLU A 223 3.17 0.56 -12.62
C GLU A 223 4.17 1.73 -12.57
N THR A 224 4.17 2.45 -11.45
CA THR A 224 4.99 3.66 -11.27
C THR A 224 6.37 3.39 -10.67
N GLN A 225 6.66 2.14 -10.29
CA GLN A 225 7.89 1.72 -9.60
C GLN A 225 8.19 2.50 -8.29
N THR A 226 7.15 3.00 -7.63
CA THR A 226 7.22 3.85 -6.43
C THR A 226 7.25 3.03 -5.14
N HIS A 227 8.16 2.06 -5.03
CA HIS A 227 8.26 1.26 -3.81
C HIS A 227 8.63 2.14 -2.61
N PRO A 228 7.93 2.01 -1.47
CA PRO A 228 8.19 2.82 -0.30
C PRO A 228 9.53 2.45 0.34
N ILE A 229 10.19 3.42 0.96
CA ILE A 229 11.49 3.23 1.65
C ILE A 229 11.43 2.12 2.72
N THR A 230 10.24 1.88 3.26
CA THR A 230 9.95 0.85 4.25
C THR A 230 10.05 -0.57 3.69
N CYS A 231 10.17 -0.76 2.37
CA CYS A 231 10.49 -2.04 1.74
C CYS A 231 11.91 -2.52 2.08
N LEU A 232 12.85 -1.61 2.36
CA LEU A 232 14.26 -1.98 2.56
C LEU A 232 14.46 -2.71 3.89
N THR A 233 15.06 -3.90 3.81
CA THR A 233 15.34 -4.76 4.97
C THR A 233 16.69 -4.46 5.61
N THR A 234 17.58 -3.75 4.91
CA THR A 234 18.85 -3.23 5.44
C THR A 234 18.68 -2.03 6.38
N LEU A 235 17.48 -1.42 6.38
CA LEU A 235 17.08 -0.35 7.29
C LEU A 235 16.38 -0.92 8.54
N THR A 236 16.81 -0.44 9.71
CA THR A 236 16.12 -0.74 10.97
C THR A 236 14.81 0.05 11.06
N PRO A 237 13.86 -0.34 11.93
CA PRO A 237 12.66 0.46 12.18
C PRO A 237 12.97 1.91 12.54
N ALA A 238 13.98 2.15 13.37
CA ALA A 238 14.43 3.50 13.74
C ALA A 238 14.91 4.31 12.52
N HIS A 239 15.72 3.72 11.64
CA HIS A 239 16.16 4.40 10.42
C HIS A 239 14.97 4.74 9.51
N LYS A 240 14.01 3.82 9.34
CA LYS A 240 12.81 4.05 8.54
C LYS A 240 12.02 5.24 9.10
N SER A 241 11.76 5.27 10.41
CA SER A 241 11.08 6.38 11.06
C SER A 241 11.81 7.71 10.89
N GLN A 242 13.14 7.75 11.02
CA GLN A 242 13.93 8.97 10.81
C GLN A 242 13.84 9.47 9.36
N LEU A 243 13.95 8.57 8.37
CA LEU A 243 13.82 8.92 6.95
C LEU A 243 12.42 9.43 6.60
N LEU A 244 11.37 8.79 7.11
CA LEU A 244 9.99 9.23 6.92
C LEU A 244 9.76 10.62 7.53
N ASN A 245 10.36 10.92 8.69
CA ASN A 245 10.31 12.24 9.31
C ASN A 245 11.05 13.30 8.48
N GLU A 246 12.13 12.94 7.80
CA GLU A 246 12.80 13.80 6.81
C GLU A 246 12.02 13.92 5.48
N GLY A 247 10.91 13.19 5.33
CA GLY A 247 10.09 13.21 4.11
C GLY A 247 10.56 12.28 2.99
N VAL A 248 11.52 11.40 3.28
CA VAL A 248 11.99 10.37 2.36
C VAL A 248 11.03 9.18 2.44
N VAL A 249 10.15 9.04 1.46
CA VAL A 249 9.08 8.03 1.47
C VAL A 249 9.28 6.94 0.43
N LEU A 250 10.08 7.15 -0.61
CA LEU A 250 10.37 6.17 -1.66
C LEU A 250 11.80 5.64 -1.60
N CYS A 251 12.01 4.39 -2.05
CA CYS A 251 13.34 3.87 -2.31
C CYS A 251 14.09 4.72 -3.35
N GLN A 252 13.41 5.22 -4.37
CA GLN A 252 14.02 6.07 -5.40
C GLN A 252 14.57 7.40 -4.85
N ASP A 253 14.00 7.92 -3.75
CA ASP A 253 14.46 9.18 -3.16
C ASP A 253 15.92 9.04 -2.69
N ILE A 254 16.28 7.92 -2.05
CA ILE A 254 17.66 7.67 -1.57
C ILE A 254 18.63 7.26 -2.68
N LEU A 255 18.12 6.71 -3.79
CA LEU A 255 18.93 6.37 -4.96
C LEU A 255 19.33 7.64 -5.73
N LYS A 256 18.43 8.63 -5.80
CA LYS A 256 18.69 9.94 -6.40
C LYS A 256 19.58 10.80 -5.50
N ASP A 257 19.34 10.79 -4.20
CA ASP A 257 20.14 11.51 -3.21
C ASP A 257 20.37 10.65 -1.96
N PRO A 258 21.58 10.10 -1.75
CA PRO A 258 21.89 9.30 -0.57
C PRO A 258 22.18 10.14 0.69
N ALA A 259 22.21 11.48 0.61
CA ALA A 259 22.52 12.34 1.75
C ALA A 259 21.65 12.12 3.00
N PRO A 260 20.31 11.87 2.89
CA PRO A 260 19.48 11.55 4.06
C PRO A 260 20.01 10.35 4.86
N LEU A 261 20.53 9.32 4.20
CA LEU A 261 21.08 8.14 4.88
C LEU A 261 22.29 8.50 5.75
N ALA A 262 23.14 9.40 5.26
CA ALA A 262 24.29 9.88 6.03
C ALA A 262 23.87 10.78 7.20
N ARG A 263 22.87 11.65 7.01
CA ARG A 263 22.34 12.54 8.06
C ARG A 263 21.78 11.77 9.26
N ILE A 264 21.11 10.65 9.02
CA ILE A 264 20.60 9.79 10.10
C ILE A 264 21.67 8.87 10.71
N GLY A 265 22.95 9.04 10.34
CA GLY A 265 24.09 8.37 10.97
C GLY A 265 24.45 7.00 10.38
N ILE A 266 23.96 6.64 9.19
CA ILE A 266 24.36 5.37 8.54
C ILE A 266 25.77 5.54 7.96
N ASN A 267 26.69 4.63 8.33
CA ASN A 267 28.06 4.66 7.82
C ASN A 267 28.14 4.30 6.32
N LYS A 268 29.24 4.71 5.65
CA LYS A 268 29.42 4.54 4.20
C LYS A 268 29.24 3.09 3.71
N THR A 269 29.79 2.12 4.43
CA THR A 269 29.68 0.69 4.06
C THR A 269 28.24 0.21 4.10
N ARG A 270 27.48 0.63 5.12
CA ARG A 270 26.05 0.32 5.22
C ARG A 270 25.24 1.08 4.17
N ILE A 271 25.54 2.36 3.89
CA ILE A 271 24.89 3.12 2.81
C ILE A 271 25.00 2.35 1.49
N ALA A 272 26.21 1.89 1.12
CA ALA A 272 26.39 1.10 -0.10
C ALA A 272 25.51 -0.17 -0.12
N SER A 273 25.32 -0.81 1.03
CA SER A 273 24.43 -1.97 1.16
C SER A 273 22.95 -1.60 1.00
N VAL A 274 22.51 -0.47 1.57
CA VAL A 274 21.14 0.04 1.43
C VAL A 274 20.85 0.42 -0.03
N LEU A 275 21.76 1.13 -0.69
CA LEU A 275 21.61 1.52 -2.08
C LEU A 275 21.54 0.29 -3.01
N LYS A 276 22.41 -0.71 -2.78
CA LYS A 276 22.37 -1.97 -3.53
C LYS A 276 21.04 -2.72 -3.36
N GLU A 277 20.46 -2.73 -2.16
CA GLU A 277 19.11 -3.28 -1.96
C GLU A 277 18.05 -2.42 -2.67
N GLY A 278 18.18 -1.09 -2.59
CA GLY A 278 17.31 -0.13 -3.27
C GLY A 278 17.25 -0.35 -4.78
N GLU A 279 18.39 -0.55 -5.44
CA GLU A 279 18.49 -0.86 -6.88
C GLU A 279 17.82 -2.20 -7.24
N GLN A 280 17.85 -3.19 -6.33
CA GLN A 280 17.20 -4.49 -6.54
C GLN A 280 15.68 -4.43 -6.38
N VAL A 281 15.19 -3.59 -5.47
CA VAL A 281 13.74 -3.39 -5.22
C VAL A 281 13.13 -2.44 -6.26
N CYS A 282 13.88 -1.42 -6.67
CA CYS A 282 13.53 -0.46 -7.69
C CYS A 282 14.54 -0.55 -8.85
N PRO A 283 14.44 -1.59 -9.70
CA PRO A 283 15.25 -1.62 -10.91
C PRO A 283 14.85 -0.41 -11.75
N VAL A 284 15.78 0.53 -11.92
CA VAL A 284 15.59 1.68 -12.80
C VAL A 284 15.41 1.11 -14.20
N THR A 285 14.20 1.17 -14.74
CA THR A 285 14.00 0.89 -16.16
C THR A 285 14.61 2.07 -16.92
N LEU A 286 15.76 1.83 -17.57
CA LEU A 286 16.35 2.75 -18.54
C LEU A 286 15.43 2.90 -19.76
#